data_AF-A0A5P9PET5-F1
#
_entry.id   AF-A0A5P9PET5-F1
#
_cell.length_a   1.000
_cell.length_b   1.000
_cell.length_c   1.000
_cell.angle_alpha   90.00
_cell.angle_beta   90.00
_cell.angle_gamma   90.00
#
_symmetry.space_group_name_H-M   'P 1'
#
loop_
_entity.id
_entity.type
_entity.pdbx_description
1 polymer ?
#
loop_
_entity_poly.entity_id
_entity_poly.type
_entity_poly.pdbx_seq_one_letter_code
_entity_poly.pdbx_strand_id
1 'polypeptide(L)'
;MTQPPKPRFDRDQFDKLYRDHTVKIGTIADRLGIHRNTVHIYADVLGIPRRTSRARQRNSDEPALASAWFNRSNLKCTTEELSIKLGFTSNRIFYYANNHGFPRRGLLATSNRDRIEALWLDPELGLTEMADRLETTPKGVLCLVGWHGLRP
;
A
#
# COMPACT_ATOMS: atom_id res chain seq x y z
N MET A 1 9.61 23.14 36.54
CA MET A 1 9.52 22.86 35.09
C MET A 1 10.56 23.70 34.38
N THR A 2 11.68 23.10 34.00
CA THR A 2 12.79 23.79 33.31
C THR A 2 12.33 24.16 31.91
N GLN A 3 12.37 25.45 31.55
CA GLN A 3 12.10 25.88 30.18
C GLN A 3 13.09 25.20 29.23
N PRO A 4 12.63 24.61 28.12
CA PRO A 4 13.53 24.00 27.15
C PRO A 4 14.47 25.08 26.57
N PRO A 5 15.73 24.73 26.24
CA PRO A 5 16.69 25.67 25.70
C PRO A 5 16.13 26.35 24.45
N LYS A 6 16.24 27.69 24.40
CA LYS A 6 15.75 28.50 23.29
C LYS A 6 16.46 28.09 22.00
N PRO A 7 15.74 27.71 20.92
CA PRO A 7 16.37 27.32 19.67
C PRO A 7 17.24 28.45 19.11
N ARG A 8 18.41 28.11 18.56
CA ARG A 8 19.33 29.08 17.92
C ARG A 8 18.86 29.58 16.55
N PHE A 9 17.70 29.15 16.05
CA PHE A 9 17.18 29.53 14.74
C PHE A 9 15.78 30.12 14.87
N ASP A 10 15.38 30.83 13.82
CA ASP A 10 14.09 31.49 13.71
C ASP A 10 12.94 30.47 13.62
N ARG A 11 12.01 30.54 14.59
CA ARG A 11 10.82 29.69 14.66
C ARG A 11 9.95 29.85 13.42
N ASP A 12 9.79 31.08 12.92
CA ASP A 12 8.90 31.37 11.80
C ASP A 12 9.48 30.83 10.51
N GLN A 13 10.81 30.91 10.38
CA GLN A 13 11.53 30.26 9.28
C GLN A 13 11.35 28.73 9.32
N PHE A 14 11.44 28.10 10.49
CA PHE A 14 11.20 26.66 10.62
C PHE A 14 9.77 26.29 10.25
N ASP A 15 8.75 26.99 10.79
CA ASP A 15 7.35 26.67 10.51
C ASP A 15 7.02 26.81 9.01
N LYS A 16 7.52 27.87 8.37
CA LYS A 16 7.38 28.07 6.92
C LYS A 16 7.99 26.92 6.12
N LEU A 17 9.24 26.53 6.43
CA LEU A 17 9.92 25.43 5.76
C LEU A 17 9.25 24.08 6.06
N TYR A 18 8.77 23.87 7.28
CA TYR A 18 8.17 22.61 7.73
C TYR A 18 6.72 22.44 7.26
N ARG A 19 5.97 23.50 6.97
CA ARG A 19 4.66 23.39 6.31
C ARG A 19 4.75 23.19 4.81
N ASP A 20 5.86 23.58 4.18
CA ASP A 20 6.09 23.34 2.76
C ASP A 20 6.45 21.87 2.49
N HIS A 21 5.44 21.06 2.16
CA HIS A 21 5.58 19.63 1.87
C HIS A 21 6.46 19.32 0.64
N THR A 22 6.83 20.31 -0.16
CA THR A 22 7.76 20.13 -1.29
C THR A 22 9.21 20.04 -0.84
N VAL A 23 9.56 20.66 0.30
CA VAL A 23 10.93 20.66 0.84
C VAL A 23 11.17 19.38 1.63
N LYS A 24 12.26 18.64 1.37
CA LYS A 24 12.58 17.42 2.13
C LYS A 24 13.11 17.77 3.53
N ILE A 25 12.86 16.89 4.51
CA ILE A 25 13.40 17.04 5.90
C ILE A 25 14.92 17.24 5.89
N GLY A 26 15.66 16.54 5.02
CA GLY A 26 17.11 16.73 4.86
C GLY A 26 17.45 18.17 4.48
N THR A 27 16.77 18.73 3.48
CA THR A 27 16.97 20.11 3.03
C THR A 27 16.62 21.14 4.11
N ILE A 28 15.59 20.87 4.92
CA ILE A 28 15.25 21.73 6.08
C ILE A 28 16.40 21.72 7.08
N ALA A 29 16.94 20.53 7.37
CA ALA A 29 18.06 20.36 8.28
C ALA A 29 19.31 21.12 7.79
N ASP A 30 19.64 20.98 6.51
CA ASP A 30 20.78 21.64 5.87
C ASP A 30 20.63 23.17 5.90
N ARG A 31 19.44 23.70 5.56
CA ARG A 31 19.16 25.16 5.56
C ARG A 31 19.24 25.79 6.94
N LEU A 32 18.87 25.04 7.98
CA LEU A 32 18.88 25.51 9.36
C LEU A 32 20.18 25.16 10.10
N GLY A 33 21.11 24.45 9.45
CA GLY A 33 22.37 24.01 10.07
C GLY A 33 22.16 23.07 11.27
N ILE A 34 21.13 22.21 11.22
CA ILE A 34 20.81 21.27 12.30
C ILE A 34 20.83 19.82 11.82
N HIS A 35 20.92 18.87 12.75
CA HIS A 35 20.79 17.46 12.42
C HIS A 35 19.35 17.10 12.02
N ARG A 36 19.18 16.15 11.10
CA ARG A 36 17.85 15.73 10.59
C ARG A 36 16.90 15.28 11.70
N ASN A 37 17.41 14.55 12.69
CA ASN A 37 16.59 14.09 13.81
C ASN A 37 16.07 15.26 14.66
N THR A 38 16.85 16.34 14.75
CA THR A 38 16.46 17.55 15.48
C THR A 38 15.27 18.25 14.83
N VAL A 39 15.11 18.17 13.51
CA VAL A 39 13.93 18.70 12.79
C VAL A 39 12.63 18.07 13.33
N HIS A 40 12.63 16.76 13.59
CA HIS A 40 11.45 16.07 14.13
C HIS A 40 11.15 16.46 15.57
N ILE A 41 12.19 16.53 16.41
CA ILE A 41 12.07 16.98 17.80
C ILE A 41 11.49 18.40 17.85
N TYR A 42 11.93 19.29 16.95
CA TYR A 42 11.40 20.64 16.88
C TYR A 42 9.95 20.70 16.45
N ALA A 43 9.53 19.91 15.46
CA ALA A 43 8.13 19.84 15.10
C ALA A 43 7.27 19.42 16.31
N ASP A 44 7.73 18.44 17.10
CA ASP A 44 7.02 17.99 18.30
C ASP A 44 6.96 19.09 19.38
N VAL A 45 8.10 19.74 19.67
CA VAL A 45 8.18 20.83 20.66
C VAL A 45 7.30 22.02 20.28
N LEU A 46 7.17 22.29 18.98
CA LEU A 46 6.32 23.35 18.44
C LEU A 46 4.86 22.93 18.28
N GLY A 47 4.50 21.68 18.57
CA GLY A 47 3.15 21.14 18.41
C GLY A 47 2.71 21.03 16.94
N ILE A 48 3.66 21.01 16.00
CA ILE A 48 3.36 20.88 14.57
C ILE A 48 3.20 19.39 14.26
N PRO A 49 2.06 18.96 13.68
CA PRO A 49 1.87 17.56 13.31
C PRO A 49 3.02 17.06 12.43
N ARG A 50 3.61 15.92 12.82
CA ARG A 50 4.69 15.31 12.05
C ARG A 50 4.22 15.05 10.63
N ARG A 51 5.06 15.39 9.65
CA ARG A 51 4.82 14.99 8.27
C ARG A 51 4.70 13.47 8.20
N THR A 52 3.54 12.97 7.80
CA THR A 52 3.37 11.55 7.52
C THR A 52 4.34 11.18 6.42
N SER A 53 5.19 10.19 6.68
CA SER A 53 6.02 9.64 5.61
C SER A 53 5.09 9.11 4.50
N ARG A 54 5.52 9.21 3.25
CA ARG A 54 4.80 8.56 2.14
C ARG A 54 4.58 7.08 2.39
N ALA A 55 5.46 6.43 3.16
CA ALA A 55 5.28 5.04 3.61
C ALA A 55 4.07 4.87 4.54
N ARG A 56 3.82 5.79 5.49
CA ARG A 56 2.62 5.75 6.33
C ARG A 56 1.34 6.06 5.55
N GLN A 57 1.40 7.00 4.61
CA GLN A 57 0.28 7.25 3.68
C GLN A 57 0.02 6.04 2.75
N ARG A 58 1.05 5.22 2.49
CA ARG A 58 0.85 3.97 1.74
C ARG A 58 -0.05 3.00 2.48
N ASN A 59 0.13 2.89 3.80
CA ASN A 59 -0.60 1.96 4.66
C ASN A 59 -2.01 2.45 5.02
N SER A 60 -2.28 3.77 5.05
CA SER A 60 -3.64 4.28 5.33
C SER A 60 -4.66 3.91 4.26
N ASP A 61 -4.20 3.68 3.03
CA ASP A 61 -5.06 3.46 1.86
C ASP A 61 -5.29 1.97 1.58
N GLU A 62 -4.66 1.10 2.37
CA GLU A 62 -4.73 -0.35 2.29
C GLU A 62 -6.17 -0.90 2.43
N PRO A 63 -7.02 -0.39 3.34
CA PRO A 63 -8.40 -0.86 3.46
C PRO A 63 -9.25 -0.52 2.22
N ALA A 64 -9.02 0.64 1.60
CA ALA A 64 -9.74 1.04 0.39
C ALA A 64 -9.34 0.18 -0.80
N LEU A 65 -8.04 -0.12 -0.94
CA LEU A 65 -7.53 -1.05 -1.95
C LEU A 65 -8.06 -2.47 -1.73
N ALA A 66 -8.03 -2.98 -0.49
CA ALA A 66 -8.58 -4.30 -0.15
C ALA A 66 -10.06 -4.39 -0.52
N SER A 67 -10.86 -3.44 -0.02
CA SER A 67 -12.31 -3.39 -0.25
C SER A 67 -12.64 -3.32 -1.74
N ALA A 68 -11.94 -2.46 -2.48
CA ALA A 68 -12.13 -2.35 -3.92
C ALA A 68 -11.67 -3.60 -4.69
N TRP A 69 -10.64 -4.29 -4.19
CA TRP A 69 -10.10 -5.50 -4.80
C TRP A 69 -11.08 -6.68 -4.72
N PHE A 70 -11.72 -6.86 -3.57
CA PHE A 70 -12.66 -7.96 -3.30
C PHE A 70 -14.11 -7.65 -3.67
N ASN A 71 -14.46 -6.39 -3.94
CA ASN A 71 -15.81 -6.04 -4.34
C ASN A 71 -16.17 -6.69 -5.70
N ARG A 72 -17.24 -7.50 -5.71
CA ARG A 72 -17.76 -8.19 -6.90
C ARG A 72 -18.08 -7.24 -8.05
N SER A 73 -18.58 -6.03 -7.78
CA SER A 73 -18.89 -5.07 -8.84
C SER A 73 -17.64 -4.60 -9.58
N ASN A 74 -16.47 -4.71 -8.95
CA ASN A 74 -15.20 -4.31 -9.53
C ASN A 74 -14.48 -5.47 -10.22
N LEU A 75 -15.01 -6.69 -10.24
CA LEU A 75 -14.31 -7.87 -10.79
C LEU A 75 -13.92 -7.71 -12.25
N LYS A 76 -14.77 -7.05 -13.04
CA LYS A 76 -14.52 -6.78 -14.46
C LYS A 76 -13.66 -5.54 -14.68
N CYS A 77 -13.41 -4.76 -13.62
CA CYS A 77 -12.57 -3.57 -13.74
C CYS A 77 -11.11 -3.97 -13.87
N THR A 78 -10.50 -3.49 -14.93
CA THR A 78 -9.06 -3.48 -15.14
C THR A 78 -8.36 -2.70 -14.02
N THR A 79 -7.05 -2.90 -13.90
CA THR A 79 -6.21 -2.11 -12.97
C THR A 79 -6.31 -0.61 -13.25
N GLU A 80 -6.45 -0.23 -14.52
CA GLU A 80 -6.55 1.17 -14.94
C GLU A 80 -7.90 1.79 -14.56
N GLU A 81 -9.00 1.08 -14.74
CA GLU A 81 -10.32 1.54 -14.28
C GLU A 81 -10.37 1.66 -12.75
N LEU A 82 -9.76 0.73 -12.02
CA LEU A 82 -9.59 0.86 -10.57
C LEU A 82 -8.74 2.08 -10.20
N SER A 83 -7.69 2.37 -10.97
CA SER A 83 -6.80 3.51 -10.73
C SER A 83 -7.58 4.82 -10.75
N ILE A 84 -8.44 4.98 -11.76
CA ILE A 84 -9.33 6.13 -11.92
C ILE A 84 -10.35 6.17 -10.78
N LYS A 85 -11.02 5.04 -10.50
CA LYS A 85 -12.09 4.95 -9.50
C LYS A 85 -11.61 5.26 -8.08
N LEU A 86 -10.39 4.87 -7.73
CA LEU A 86 -9.84 5.01 -6.38
C LEU A 86 -8.89 6.20 -6.23
N GLY A 87 -8.55 6.89 -7.31
CA GLY A 87 -7.55 7.97 -7.29
C GLY A 87 -6.13 7.49 -6.97
N PHE A 88 -5.82 6.22 -7.26
CA PHE A 88 -4.48 5.65 -7.09
C PHE A 88 -3.79 5.46 -8.43
N THR A 89 -2.46 5.40 -8.45
CA THR A 89 -1.73 5.02 -9.66
C THR A 89 -1.84 3.51 -9.93
N SER A 90 -1.86 3.11 -11.20
CA SER A 90 -1.89 1.68 -11.59
C SER A 90 -0.75 0.88 -10.95
N ASN A 91 0.46 1.46 -10.88
CA ASN A 91 1.60 0.84 -10.19
C ASN A 91 1.32 0.58 -8.72
N ARG A 92 0.66 1.50 -8.01
CA ARG A 92 0.33 1.32 -6.59
C ARG A 92 -0.61 0.15 -6.39
N ILE A 93 -1.64 0.06 -7.23
CA ILE A 93 -2.61 -1.04 -7.22
C ILE A 93 -1.90 -2.37 -7.53
N PHE A 94 -1.00 -2.38 -8.52
CA PHE A 94 -0.20 -3.55 -8.86
C PHE A 94 0.68 -4.02 -7.70
N TYR A 95 1.43 -3.11 -7.06
CA TYR A 95 2.27 -3.43 -5.92
C TYR A 95 1.45 -3.96 -4.74
N TYR A 96 0.30 -3.35 -4.48
CA TYR A 96 -0.61 -3.83 -3.46
C TYR A 96 -1.06 -5.27 -3.74
N ALA A 97 -1.55 -5.55 -4.95
CA ALA A 97 -1.93 -6.91 -5.34
C ALA A 97 -0.79 -7.91 -5.18
N ASN A 98 0.41 -7.57 -5.66
CA ASN A 98 1.58 -8.44 -5.61
C ASN A 98 2.03 -8.74 -4.17
N ASN A 99 2.14 -7.71 -3.32
CA ASN A 99 2.56 -7.87 -1.92
C ASN A 99 1.57 -8.72 -1.12
N HIS A 100 0.28 -8.60 -1.44
CA HIS A 100 -0.78 -9.36 -0.77
C HIS A 100 -1.07 -10.71 -1.44
N GLY A 101 -0.39 -11.05 -2.54
CA GLY A 101 -0.55 -12.32 -3.27
C GLY A 101 -1.87 -12.44 -4.02
N PHE A 102 -2.50 -11.32 -4.34
CA PHE A 102 -3.72 -11.32 -5.12
C PHE A 102 -3.42 -11.63 -6.58
N PRO A 103 -4.27 -12.43 -7.26
CA PRO A 103 -4.11 -12.71 -8.67
C PRO A 103 -4.28 -11.43 -9.49
N ARG A 104 -3.61 -11.37 -10.65
CA ARG A 104 -3.75 -10.23 -11.57
C ARG A 104 -5.21 -10.13 -12.06
N ARG A 105 -5.78 -8.93 -12.00
CA ARG A 105 -7.10 -8.65 -12.58
C ARG A 105 -7.02 -8.84 -14.09
N GLY A 106 -7.87 -9.71 -14.61
CA GLY A 106 -7.75 -10.32 -15.94
C GLY A 106 -7.90 -11.84 -15.84
N LEU A 107 -7.11 -12.49 -14.97
CA LEU A 107 -7.22 -13.93 -14.68
C LEU A 107 -8.49 -14.27 -13.89
N LEU A 108 -8.93 -13.37 -13.00
CA LEU A 108 -10.18 -13.53 -12.23
C LEU A 108 -11.45 -13.47 -13.09
N ALA A 109 -11.40 -12.80 -14.24
CA ALA A 109 -12.54 -12.72 -15.16
C ALA A 109 -12.69 -14.00 -15.99
N THR A 110 -11.59 -14.71 -16.24
CA THR A 110 -11.51 -15.99 -16.96
C THR A 110 -11.43 -17.21 -16.06
N SER A 111 -11.24 -17.04 -14.75
CA SER A 111 -11.19 -18.14 -13.80
C SER A 111 -12.58 -18.74 -13.63
N ASN A 112 -12.89 -19.73 -14.46
CA ASN A 112 -14.06 -20.57 -14.31
C ASN A 112 -13.95 -21.29 -12.96
N ARG A 113 -14.89 -21.05 -12.04
CA ARG A 113 -14.96 -21.71 -10.73
C ARG A 113 -14.80 -23.22 -10.89
N ASP A 114 -15.47 -23.80 -11.88
CA ASP A 114 -15.46 -25.24 -12.14
C ASP A 114 -14.04 -25.74 -12.46
N ARG A 115 -13.24 -24.92 -13.16
CA ARG A 115 -11.83 -25.23 -13.44
C ARG A 115 -10.99 -25.19 -12.18
N ILE A 116 -11.20 -24.21 -11.30
CA ILE A 116 -10.46 -24.12 -10.03
C ILE A 116 -10.83 -25.28 -9.12
N GLU A 117 -12.13 -25.61 -9.03
CA GLU A 117 -12.65 -26.71 -8.23
C GLU A 117 -12.14 -28.07 -8.72
N ALA A 118 -12.16 -28.31 -10.04
CA ALA A 118 -11.59 -29.53 -10.62
C ALA A 118 -10.09 -29.69 -10.32
N LEU A 119 -9.31 -28.61 -10.38
CA LEU A 119 -7.88 -28.66 -10.04
C LEU A 119 -7.64 -28.81 -8.53
N TRP A 120 -8.52 -28.26 -7.69
CA TRP A 120 -8.38 -28.30 -6.23
C TRP A 120 -8.73 -29.68 -5.65
N LEU A 121 -9.67 -30.38 -6.27
CA LEU A 121 -10.10 -31.72 -5.86
C LEU A 121 -9.20 -32.84 -6.41
N ASP A 122 -8.20 -32.52 -7.23
CA ASP A 122 -7.21 -33.48 -7.74
C ASP A 122 -6.11 -33.72 -6.68
N PRO A 123 -6.10 -34.89 -6.01
CA PRO A 123 -5.16 -35.15 -4.91
C PRO A 123 -3.72 -35.33 -5.38
N GLU A 124 -3.49 -35.54 -6.67
CA GLU A 124 -2.14 -35.69 -7.24
C GLU A 124 -1.52 -34.32 -7.58
N LEU A 125 -2.32 -33.25 -7.59
CA LEU A 125 -1.89 -31.94 -8.05
C LEU A 125 -1.41 -31.06 -6.88
N GLY A 126 -0.13 -30.69 -6.89
CA GLY A 126 0.43 -29.76 -5.92
C GLY A 126 0.01 -28.31 -6.19
N LEU A 127 0.10 -27.46 -5.15
CA LEU A 127 -0.18 -26.01 -5.27
C LEU A 127 0.64 -25.31 -6.36
N THR A 128 1.87 -25.77 -6.63
CA THR A 128 2.75 -25.21 -7.67
C THR A 128 2.22 -25.53 -9.07
N GLU A 129 1.83 -26.78 -9.35
CA GLU A 129 1.27 -27.15 -10.66
C GLU A 129 -0.10 -26.51 -10.88
N MET A 130 -0.92 -26.39 -9.82
CA MET A 130 -2.15 -25.61 -9.88
C MET A 130 -1.87 -24.15 -10.27
N ALA A 131 -0.83 -23.55 -9.69
CA ALA A 131 -0.46 -22.18 -9.95
C ALA A 131 -0.04 -21.98 -11.42
N ASP A 132 0.78 -22.89 -11.95
CA ASP A 132 1.19 -22.86 -13.36
C ASP A 132 -0.02 -23.02 -14.29
N ARG A 133 -0.90 -23.99 -14.01
CA ARG A 133 -2.12 -24.22 -14.81
C ARG A 133 -3.09 -23.05 -14.77
N LEU A 134 -3.11 -22.28 -13.69
CA LEU A 134 -3.96 -21.10 -13.50
C LEU A 134 -3.22 -19.79 -13.83
N GLU A 135 -1.98 -19.87 -14.34
CA GLU A 135 -1.11 -18.72 -14.65
C GLU A 135 -1.01 -17.73 -13.47
N THR A 136 -0.89 -18.26 -12.26
CA THR A 136 -0.88 -17.50 -10.99
C THR A 136 0.25 -17.99 -10.09
N THR A 137 0.26 -17.53 -8.83
CA THR A 137 1.20 -18.01 -7.81
C THR A 137 0.53 -19.01 -6.87
N PRO A 138 1.27 -19.88 -6.15
CA PRO A 138 0.68 -20.78 -5.15
C PRO A 138 -0.20 -20.05 -4.12
N LYS A 139 0.22 -18.86 -3.70
CA LYS A 139 -0.58 -17.98 -2.83
C LYS A 139 -1.85 -17.50 -3.53
N GLY A 140 -1.77 -17.18 -4.81
CA GLY A 140 -2.92 -16.85 -5.66
C GLY A 140 -3.93 -17.99 -5.75
N VAL A 141 -3.48 -19.25 -5.85
CA VAL A 141 -4.36 -20.44 -5.82
C VAL A 141 -5.15 -20.49 -4.51
N LEU A 142 -4.47 -20.35 -3.36
CA LEU A 142 -5.13 -20.34 -2.05
C LEU A 142 -6.14 -19.19 -1.91
N CYS A 143 -5.81 -18.02 -2.44
CA CYS A 143 -6.75 -16.90 -2.50
C CYS A 143 -7.98 -17.24 -3.36
N LEU A 144 -7.82 -17.90 -4.51
CA LEU A 144 -8.93 -18.31 -5.36
C LEU A 144 -9.82 -19.38 -4.69
N VAL A 145 -9.22 -20.37 -4.05
CA VAL A 145 -9.92 -21.43 -3.29
C VAL A 145 -10.73 -20.83 -2.14
N GLY A 146 -10.09 -20.00 -1.31
CA GLY A 146 -10.77 -19.29 -0.22
C GLY A 146 -11.86 -18.36 -0.72
N TRP A 147 -11.65 -17.70 -1.85
CA TRP A 147 -12.64 -16.84 -2.51
C TRP A 147 -13.88 -17.62 -2.95
N HIS A 148 -13.70 -18.80 -3.55
CA HIS A 148 -14.79 -19.65 -3.99
C HIS A 148 -15.45 -20.46 -2.86
N GLY A 149 -14.93 -20.35 -1.63
CA GLY A 149 -15.42 -21.12 -0.49
C GLY A 149 -15.17 -22.61 -0.64
N LEU A 150 -14.20 -23.00 -1.48
CA LEU A 150 -13.79 -24.39 -1.64
C LEU A 150 -13.10 -24.83 -0.35
N ARG A 151 -13.62 -25.87 0.28
CA ARG A 151 -13.00 -26.53 1.42
C ARG A 151 -12.38 -27.84 0.95
N PRO A 152 -11.26 -28.28 1.56
CA PRO A 152 -10.76 -29.64 1.35
C PRO A 152 -11.80 -30.68 1.78
#